data_AF-A0AAV6S8C9-F1
#
_entry.id   AF-A0AAV6S8C9-F1
#
_cell.length_a   1.000
_cell.length_b   1.000
_cell.length_c   1.000
_cell.angle_alpha   90.00
_cell.angle_beta   90.00
_cell.angle_gamma   90.00
#
_symmetry.space_group_name_H-M   'P 1'
#
loop_
_entity.id
_entity.type
_entity.pdbx_description
1 polymer ?
#
loop_
_entity_poly.entity_id
_entity_poly.type
_entity_poly.pdbx_seq_one_letter_code
_entity_poly.pdbx_strand_id
1 'polypeptide(L)'
;MLVCGSPELDMCALQRAAQYEGYNKTDVTVRCFWDVVLSFPLEMQKKFLHFATGSDRVPVGGMSDLNFKISKIDVPTDWYVVKHGL
;
A
#
# COMPACT_ATOMS: atom_id res chain seq x y z
N MET A 1 17.64 -7.74 -26.38
CA MET A 1 18.24 -7.12 -25.19
C MET A 1 17.18 -6.21 -24.59
N LEU A 2 16.34 -6.72 -23.67
CA LEU A 2 15.33 -5.91 -23.03
C LEU A 2 16.04 -5.06 -21.98
N VAL A 3 16.34 -3.81 -22.36
CA VAL A 3 16.61 -2.75 -21.39
C VAL A 3 15.32 -2.60 -20.58
N CYS A 4 15.26 -3.32 -19.46
CA CYS A 4 14.33 -3.00 -18.39
C CYS A 4 14.86 -1.69 -17.80
N GLY A 5 14.62 -0.58 -18.52
CA GLY A 5 14.72 0.75 -17.94
C GLY A 5 13.81 0.68 -16.72
N SER A 6 14.39 0.72 -15.53
CA SER A 6 13.63 0.58 -14.30
C SER A 6 12.55 1.66 -14.36
N PRO A 7 11.25 1.31 -14.44
CA PRO A 7 10.23 2.33 -14.33
C PRO A 7 10.45 2.92 -12.93
N GLU A 8 10.82 4.21 -12.89
CA GLU A 8 10.99 4.92 -11.63
C GLU A 8 9.69 4.75 -10.84
N LEU A 9 9.80 4.01 -9.74
CA LEU A 9 8.67 3.56 -8.96
C LEU A 9 8.16 4.77 -8.17
N ASP A 10 7.27 5.55 -8.77
CA ASP A 10 6.77 6.78 -8.16
C ASP A 10 5.75 6.45 -7.05
N MET A 11 6.28 6.17 -5.85
CA MET A 11 5.46 5.92 -4.66
C MET A 11 4.67 7.15 -4.21
N CYS A 12 5.14 8.36 -4.55
CA CYS A 12 4.36 9.58 -4.31
C CYS A 12 3.10 9.62 -5.18
N ALA A 13 3.17 9.15 -6.42
CA ALA A 13 2.01 8.98 -7.29
C ALA A 13 1.03 7.94 -6.73
N LEU A 14 1.53 6.81 -6.23
CA LEU A 14 0.72 5.81 -5.55
C LEU A 14 0.01 6.41 -4.32
N GLN A 15 0.71 7.18 -3.49
CA GLN A 15 0.13 7.86 -2.32
C GLN A 15 -1.02 8.81 -2.70
N ARG A 16 -0.86 9.56 -3.79
CA ARG A 16 -1.88 10.51 -4.27
C ARG A 16 -3.13 9.79 -4.75
N ALA A 17 -2.96 8.68 -5.46
CA ALA A 17 -4.02 7.86 -6.02
C ALA A 17 -4.67 6.90 -5.02
N ALA A 18 -4.01 6.64 -3.88
CA ALA A 18 -4.52 5.75 -2.84
C ALA A 18 -5.91 6.18 -2.36
N GLN A 19 -6.78 5.18 -2.19
CA GLN A 19 -8.11 5.34 -1.61
C GLN A 19 -8.06 5.05 -0.11
N TYR A 20 -8.79 5.83 0.68
CA TYR A 20 -8.80 5.72 2.14
C TYR A 20 -10.23 5.44 2.60
N GLU A 21 -10.40 4.39 3.39
CA GLU A 21 -11.71 3.94 3.88
C GLU A 21 -11.64 3.84 5.40
N GLY A 22 -12.42 4.65 6.11
CA GLY A 22 -12.29 4.76 7.57
C GLY A 22 -11.01 5.48 8.06
N TYR A 23 -10.20 6.00 7.14
CA TYR A 23 -9.07 6.90 7.38
C TYR A 23 -9.16 8.15 6.49
N ASN A 24 -8.50 9.22 6.91
CA ASN A 24 -8.24 10.43 6.15
C ASN A 24 -6.76 10.53 5.77
N LYS A 25 -6.47 11.20 4.65
CA LYS A 25 -5.09 11.47 4.20
C LYS A 25 -4.22 12.19 5.25
N THR A 26 -4.85 12.95 6.14
CA THR A 26 -4.20 13.74 7.19
C THR A 26 -4.04 12.99 8.51
N ASP A 27 -4.63 11.80 8.66
CA ASP A 27 -4.47 11.01 9.87
C ASP A 27 -3.01 10.69 10.13
N VAL A 28 -2.62 10.71 11.41
CA VAL A 28 -1.23 10.44 11.81
C VAL A 28 -0.81 9.05 11.34
N THR A 29 -1.67 8.04 11.50
CA THR A 29 -1.41 6.66 11.05
C THR A 29 -1.12 6.59 9.54
N VAL A 30 -1.90 7.30 8.72
CA VAL A 30 -1.70 7.35 7.27
C VAL A 30 -0.39 8.07 6.92
N ARG A 31 -0.12 9.21 7.56
CA ARG A 31 1.13 9.96 7.32
C ARG A 31 2.36 9.13 7.71
N CYS A 32 2.34 8.48 8.87
CA CYS A 32 3.44 7.61 9.31
C CYS A 32 3.62 6.41 8.38
N PHE A 33 2.53 5.80 7.89
CA PHE A 33 2.61 4.72 6.91
C PHE A 33 3.36 5.18 5.66
N TRP A 34 2.98 6.33 5.08
CA TRP A 34 3.64 6.83 3.87
C TRP A 34 5.06 7.31 4.12
N ASP A 35 5.37 7.89 5.28
CA ASP A 35 6.74 8.26 5.66
C ASP A 35 7.68 7.05 5.59
N VAL A 36 7.24 5.91 6.14
CA VAL A 36 7.98 4.65 6.09
C VAL A 36 8.09 4.10 4.67
N VAL A 37 6.98 4.02 3.93
CA VAL A 37 6.95 3.48 2.55
C VAL A 37 7.79 4.31 1.59
N LEU A 38 7.75 5.64 1.71
CA LEU A 38 8.53 6.56 0.88
C LEU A 38 10.02 6.52 1.25
N SER A 39 10.36 6.22 2.51
CA SER A 39 11.74 6.06 2.96
C SER A 39 12.35 4.70 2.58
N PHE A 40 11.57 3.74 2.07
CA PHE A 40 12.10 2.44 1.68
C PHE A 40 13.06 2.52 0.48
N PRO A 41 14.10 1.68 0.44
CA PRO A 41 14.90 1.51 -0.78
C PRO A 41 14.05 0.88 -1.89
N LEU A 42 14.44 1.11 -3.15
CA LEU A 42 13.69 0.66 -4.33
C LEU A 42 13.34 -0.84 -4.29
N GLU A 43 14.23 -1.70 -3.79
CA GLU A 43 13.97 -3.13 -3.66
C GLU A 43 12.83 -3.44 -2.68
N MET A 44 12.77 -2.74 -1.55
CA MET A 44 11.65 -2.89 -0.60
C MET A 44 10.37 -2.32 -1.17
N GLN A 45 10.43 -1.19 -1.86
CA GLN A 45 9.27 -0.60 -2.51
C GLN A 45 8.65 -1.56 -3.54
N LYS A 46 9.47 -2.28 -4.32
CA LYS A 46 9.01 -3.35 -5.24
C LYS A 46 8.36 -4.51 -4.50
N LYS A 47 8.95 -4.97 -3.39
CA LYS A 47 8.38 -6.03 -2.54
C LYS A 47 7.05 -5.60 -1.94
N PHE A 48 6.97 -4.37 -1.46
CA PHE A 48 5.73 -3.77 -0.95
C PHE A 48 4.65 -3.74 -2.04
N LEU A 49 5.00 -3.29 -3.25
CA LEU A 49 4.04 -3.25 -4.35
C LEU A 49 3.52 -4.65 -4.67
N HIS A 50 4.43 -5.62 -4.81
CA HIS A 50 4.08 -7.02 -5.06
C HIS A 50 3.19 -7.60 -3.96
N PHE A 51 3.47 -7.27 -2.69
CA PHE A 51 2.64 -7.67 -1.55
C PHE A 51 1.23 -7.04 -1.61
N ALA A 52 1.16 -5.74 -1.90
CA ALA A 52 -0.09 -4.98 -1.90
C ALA A 52 -1.00 -5.30 -3.08
N THR A 53 -0.44 -5.58 -4.25
CA THR A 53 -1.19 -5.72 -5.51
C THR A 53 -1.17 -7.16 -6.05
N GLY A 54 -0.37 -8.06 -5.45
CA GLY A 54 -0.11 -9.40 -5.97
C GLY A 54 0.74 -9.42 -7.25
N SER A 55 1.27 -8.28 -7.69
CA SER A 55 2.00 -8.13 -8.95
C SER A 55 3.08 -7.05 -8.85
N ASP A 56 4.28 -7.33 -9.34
CA ASP A 56 5.34 -6.32 -9.45
C ASP A 56 5.18 -5.43 -10.70
N ARG A 57 4.20 -5.72 -11.57
CA ARG A 57 3.99 -4.98 -12.81
C ARG A 57 3.28 -3.66 -12.56
N VAL A 58 3.95 -2.57 -12.90
CA VAL A 58 3.35 -1.23 -12.97
C VAL A 58 2.49 -1.15 -14.25
N PRO A 59 1.22 -0.72 -14.16
CA PRO A 59 0.36 -0.57 -15.34
C PRO A 59 0.93 0.50 -16.29
N VAL A 60 0.52 0.45 -17.56
CA VAL A 60 1.01 1.40 -18.59
C VAL A 60 0.73 2.87 -18.23
N GLY A 61 -0.32 3.12 -17.44
CA GLY A 61 -0.67 4.45 -16.91
C GLY A 61 0.17 4.89 -15.69
N GLY A 62 1.12 4.09 -15.23
CA GLY A 62 1.96 4.38 -14.06
C GLY A 62 1.29 4.08 -12.72
N MET A 63 1.96 4.45 -11.63
CA MET A 63 1.54 4.10 -10.26
C MET A 63 0.19 4.71 -9.84
N SER A 64 -0.25 5.78 -10.50
CA SER A 64 -1.54 6.43 -10.24
C SER A 64 -2.75 5.59 -10.67
N ASP A 65 -2.55 4.63 -11.58
CA ASP A 65 -3.61 3.77 -12.11
C ASP A 65 -3.81 2.50 -11.26
N LEU A 66 -2.94 2.27 -10.28
CA LEU A 66 -3.08 1.15 -9.35
C LEU A 66 -4.23 1.40 -8.37
N ASN A 67 -5.14 0.42 -8.31
CA ASN A 67 -6.20 0.40 -7.31
C ASN A 67 -5.63 0.00 -5.94
N PHE A 68 -4.99 0.94 -5.24
CA PHE A 68 -4.45 0.75 -3.90
C PHE A 68 -5.37 1.41 -2.85
N LYS A 69 -5.74 0.65 -1.82
CA LYS A 69 -6.68 1.09 -0.78
C LYS A 69 -6.11 0.84 0.63
N ILE A 70 -6.25 1.82 1.51
CA ILE A 70 -5.96 1.71 2.95
C ILE A 70 -7.28 1.78 3.71
N SER A 71 -7.71 0.65 4.28
CA SER A 71 -8.95 0.55 5.08
C SER A 71 -8.63 0.44 6.57
N LYS A 72 -9.40 1.16 7.39
CA LYS A 72 -9.41 0.95 8.84
C LYS A 72 -10.23 -0.29 9.15
N ILE A 73 -9.56 -1.32 9.67
CA ILE A 73 -10.22 -2.52 10.14
C ILE A 73 -10.62 -2.30 11.60
N ASP A 74 -11.92 -2.11 11.84
CA ASP A 74 -12.50 -2.20 13.17
C ASP A 74 -12.76 -3.69 13.44
N VAL A 75 -11.77 -4.37 14.02
CA VAL A 75 -12.02 -5.71 14.56
C VAL A 75 -12.71 -5.51 15.90
N PRO A 76 -13.99 -5.91 16.06
CA PRO A 76 -14.57 -5.95 17.40
C PRO A 76 -13.73 -6.92 18.23
N THR A 77 -13.25 -6.46 19.38
CA THR A 77 -12.45 -7.24 20.34
C THR A 77 -13.11 -8.58 20.72
N ASP A 78 -14.42 -8.70 20.48
CA ASP A 78 -15.24 -9.89 20.68
C ASP A 78 -14.79 -11.12 19.85
N TRP A 79 -14.07 -10.95 18.73
CA TRP A 79 -13.67 -12.11 17.92
C TRP A 79 -12.72 -13.09 18.65
N TYR A 80 -12.00 -12.61 19.68
CA TYR A 80 -11.10 -13.45 20.49
C TYR A 80 -11.84 -14.31 21.51
N VAL A 81 -12.98 -13.85 22.06
CA VAL A 81 -13.68 -14.62 23.12
C VAL A 81 -14.41 -15.83 22.55
N VAL A 82 -14.87 -15.78 21.30
CA VAL A 82 -15.60 -16.89 20.66
C VAL A 82 -14.70 -18.07 20.32
N LYS A 83 -13.39 -17.84 20.07
CA LYS A 83 -12.46 -18.91 19.67
C LYS A 83 -11.92 -19.76 20.83
N HIS A 84 -11.96 -19.27 22.06
CA HIS A 84 -11.49 -20.00 23.24
C HIS A 84 -12.62 -20.65 24.06
N GLY A 85 -13.86 -20.59 23.57
CA GLY A 85 -15.04 -21.17 24.22
C GLY A 85 -15.59 -22.45 23.57
N LEU A 86 -14.87 -23.07 22.61
CA LEU A 86 -15.24 -24.34 21.97
C LEU A 86 -14.15 -25.39 22.17
#